data_AF-A0A7X5RRP3-F1
#
_entry.id   AF-A0A7X5RRP3-F1
#
_cell.length_a   1.000
_cell.length_b   1.000
_cell.length_c   1.000
_cell.angle_alpha   90.00
_cell.angle_beta   90.00
_cell.angle_gamma   90.00
#
_symmetry.space_group_name_H-M   'P 1'
#
loop_
_entity.id
_entity.type
_entity.pdbx_description
1 polymer ?
#
loop_
_entity_poly.entity_id
_entity_poly.type
_entity_poly.pdbx_seq_one_letter_code
_entity_poly.pdbx_strand_id
1 'polypeptide(L)'
;RSKEVSGSGFGQLRFDDTPGQISTQLQSSHGASQLNLGKLSHPKDKAESEDRGEGFELRTDQWGALRAGQGLLVSTHKQDNAKGEHLDAEVAKKQLEGSQTNSKALSDIAKNQKTDEIESLEQLKDFASQIQQQIAKFEKALL
;
A
#
# COMPACT_ATOMS: atom_id res chain seq x y z
N ARG A 1 25.80 -1.33 12.45
CA ARG A 1 26.10 -1.59 11.02
C ARG A 1 26.91 -2.87 10.93
N SER A 2 26.51 -3.83 10.10
CA SER A 2 27.28 -5.06 9.83
C SER A 2 28.28 -4.86 8.69
N LYS A 3 29.10 -5.86 8.40
CA LYS A 3 29.99 -5.91 7.24
C LYS A 3 29.76 -7.21 6.49
N GLU A 4 29.73 -7.14 5.17
CA GLU A 4 29.69 -8.31 4.30
C GLU A 4 30.95 -9.17 4.49
N VAL A 5 30.78 -10.50 4.46
CA VAL A 5 31.91 -11.44 4.56
C VAL A 5 32.71 -11.38 3.26
N SER A 6 34.00 -11.06 3.37
CA SER A 6 34.91 -10.95 2.22
C SER A 6 34.46 -9.95 1.14
N GLY A 7 33.58 -9.01 1.49
CA GLY A 7 33.06 -7.99 0.58
C GLY A 7 33.08 -6.59 1.19
N SER A 8 32.57 -5.62 0.44
CA SER A 8 32.50 -4.20 0.82
C SER A 8 31.09 -3.76 1.23
N GLY A 9 30.10 -4.63 1.10
CA GLY A 9 28.72 -4.36 1.46
C GLY A 9 28.48 -4.33 2.97
N PHE A 10 27.28 -3.89 3.35
CA PHE A 10 26.84 -3.82 4.73
C PHE A 10 25.32 -3.91 4.86
N GLY A 11 24.87 -4.41 6.00
CA GLY A 11 23.51 -4.20 6.51
C GLY A 11 23.51 -3.13 7.60
N GLN A 12 22.38 -2.43 7.75
CA GLN A 12 22.21 -1.41 8.78
C GLN A 12 20.79 -1.41 9.32
N LEU A 13 20.69 -1.41 10.64
CA LEU A 13 19.50 -1.00 11.38
C LEU A 13 19.86 0.29 12.12
N ARG A 14 19.10 1.35 11.93
CA ARG A 14 19.32 2.68 12.53
C ARG A 14 18.05 3.17 13.18
N PHE A 15 18.18 3.67 14.40
CA PHE A 15 17.18 4.48 15.09
C PHE A 15 17.75 5.88 15.23
N ASP A 16 16.95 6.89 14.91
CA ASP A 16 17.29 8.30 15.05
C ASP A 16 16.23 8.93 15.93
N ASP A 17 16.59 9.29 17.16
CA ASP A 17 15.71 9.89 18.15
C ASP A 17 15.94 11.41 18.25
N THR A 18 16.60 12.01 17.25
CA THR A 18 16.82 13.46 17.20
C THR A 18 15.45 14.18 17.21
N PRO A 19 15.23 15.14 18.13
CA PRO A 19 13.96 15.87 18.20
C PRO A 19 13.56 16.46 16.84
N GLY A 20 12.33 16.17 16.39
CA GLY A 20 11.82 16.61 15.09
C GLY A 20 12.26 15.77 13.88
N GLN A 21 13.20 14.83 14.04
CA GLN A 21 13.75 13.97 12.97
C GLN A 21 13.62 12.47 13.28
N ILE A 22 12.66 12.10 14.13
CA ILE A 22 12.48 10.71 14.58
C ILE A 22 12.30 9.79 13.38
N SER A 23 13.17 8.78 13.24
CA SER A 23 13.13 7.82 12.14
C SER A 23 13.73 6.46 12.47
N THR A 24 13.33 5.44 11.72
CA THR A 24 13.91 4.09 11.76
C THR A 24 14.23 3.62 10.36
N GLN A 25 15.39 3.00 10.16
CA GLN A 25 15.83 2.49 8.86
C GLN A 25 16.39 1.07 8.97
N LEU A 26 15.95 0.20 8.06
CA LEU A 26 16.56 -1.09 7.75
C LEU A 26 17.11 -1.04 6.32
N GLN A 27 18.41 -1.23 6.15
CA GLN A 27 19.10 -1.08 4.87
C GLN A 27 20.01 -2.28 4.57
N SER A 28 20.05 -2.66 3.29
CA SER A 28 21.16 -3.37 2.65
C SER A 28 21.86 -2.44 1.67
N SER A 29 23.19 -2.39 1.69
CA SER A 29 23.96 -1.68 0.66
C SER A 29 23.78 -2.29 -0.72
N HIS A 30 23.40 -3.58 -0.81
CA HIS A 30 23.13 -4.24 -2.07
C HIS A 30 21.84 -3.68 -2.70
N GLY A 31 21.99 -3.13 -3.91
CA GLY A 31 20.90 -2.43 -4.61
C GLY A 31 20.34 -1.24 -3.85
N ALA A 32 21.08 -0.69 -2.88
CA ALA A 32 20.60 0.37 -1.98
C ALA A 32 19.16 0.12 -1.49
N SER A 33 18.91 -1.13 -1.06
CA SER A 33 17.58 -1.64 -0.72
C SER A 33 17.23 -1.30 0.73
N GLN A 34 16.09 -0.63 0.96
CA GLN A 34 15.78 -0.01 2.23
C GLN A 34 14.29 -0.05 2.58
N LEU A 35 14.00 -0.23 3.87
CA LEU A 35 12.78 0.18 4.52
C LEU A 35 13.09 1.37 5.43
N ASN A 36 12.44 2.50 5.19
CA ASN A 36 12.59 3.73 5.96
C ASN A 36 11.24 4.15 6.56
N LEU A 37 11.21 4.52 7.84
CA LEU A 37 10.00 4.91 8.59
C LEU A 37 10.23 6.24 9.32
N GLY A 38 9.22 7.10 9.37
CA GLY A 38 9.25 8.38 10.09
C GLY A 38 9.71 9.54 9.20
N LYS A 39 10.60 10.39 9.74
CA LYS A 39 11.22 11.51 9.00
C LYS A 39 12.33 10.99 8.09
N LEU A 40 12.07 10.97 6.80
CA LEU A 40 13.00 10.45 5.82
C LEU A 40 14.05 11.53 5.54
N SER A 41 15.31 11.24 5.84
CA SER A 41 16.46 12.09 5.54
C SER A 41 17.35 11.46 4.48
N HIS A 42 18.18 12.29 3.83
CA HIS A 42 19.34 11.80 3.10
C HIS A 42 20.33 11.07 4.04
N PRO A 43 21.25 10.24 3.49
CA PRO A 43 22.31 9.64 4.28
C PRO A 43 23.05 10.70 5.12
N LYS A 44 23.10 10.47 6.43
CA LYS A 44 23.72 11.40 7.37
C LYS A 44 25.24 11.28 7.34
N ASP A 45 25.91 12.28 6.79
CA ASP A 45 27.36 12.51 7.00
C ASP A 45 27.63 13.37 8.26
N LYS A 46 26.57 13.94 8.86
CA LYS A 46 26.59 14.81 10.05
C LYS A 46 25.37 14.51 10.95
N ALA A 47 25.29 15.14 12.13
CA ALA A 47 24.19 14.92 13.09
C ALA A 47 22.80 15.21 12.50
N GLU A 48 22.70 16.24 11.65
CA GLU A 48 21.49 16.62 10.92
C GLU A 48 21.67 16.37 9.41
N SER A 49 20.58 16.07 8.72
CA SER A 49 20.54 15.91 7.25
C SER A 49 19.28 16.57 6.71
N GLU A 50 19.34 16.97 5.44
CA GLU A 50 18.17 17.45 4.72
C GLU A 50 17.08 16.38 4.63
N ASP A 51 15.84 16.84 4.82
CA ASP A 51 14.62 16.04 4.73
C ASP A 51 14.30 15.75 3.26
N ARG A 52 13.95 14.50 2.97
CA ARG A 52 13.50 14.04 1.64
C ARG A 52 12.04 13.60 1.61
N GLY A 53 11.38 13.54 2.76
CA GLY A 53 9.96 13.15 2.87
C GLY A 53 9.58 12.68 4.27
N GLU A 54 8.31 12.32 4.43
CA GLU A 54 7.74 11.82 5.68
C GLU A 54 6.84 10.62 5.42
N GLY A 55 6.82 9.65 6.34
CA GLY A 55 5.96 8.47 6.27
C GLY A 55 6.77 7.19 6.22
N PHE A 56 6.52 6.36 5.20
CA PHE A 56 7.31 5.16 4.95
C PHE A 56 7.83 5.13 3.52
N GLU A 57 8.96 4.47 3.32
CA GLU A 57 9.49 4.16 1.99
C GLU A 57 10.03 2.73 1.98
N LEU A 58 9.60 1.96 0.98
CA LEU A 58 10.29 0.74 0.55
C LEU A 58 10.94 1.04 -0.81
N ARG A 59 12.27 0.97 -0.90
CA ARG A 59 13.02 1.25 -2.14
C ARG A 59 14.10 0.21 -2.42
N THR A 60 14.45 0.08 -3.70
CA THR A 60 15.63 -0.65 -4.19
C THR A 60 15.96 -0.16 -5.59
N ASP A 61 17.24 -0.17 -5.97
CA ASP A 61 17.69 0.04 -7.35
C ASP A 61 17.56 -1.26 -8.19
N GLN A 62 17.13 -2.36 -7.57
CA GLN A 62 16.88 -3.66 -8.21
C GLN A 62 15.37 -3.93 -8.35
N TRP A 63 14.99 -5.18 -8.63
CA TRP A 63 13.59 -5.58 -8.74
C TRP A 63 12.91 -5.60 -7.37
N GLY A 64 11.70 -5.06 -7.31
CA GLY A 64 10.80 -5.16 -6.17
C GLY A 64 9.61 -6.07 -6.45
N ALA A 65 9.14 -6.80 -5.45
CA ALA A 65 7.90 -7.58 -5.52
C ALA A 65 7.14 -7.53 -4.19
N LEU A 66 5.83 -7.28 -4.24
CA LEU A 66 4.90 -7.45 -3.12
C LEU A 66 4.00 -8.65 -3.43
N ARG A 67 3.97 -9.64 -2.53
CA ARG A 67 3.17 -10.86 -2.72
C ARG A 67 2.35 -11.14 -1.47
N ALA A 68 1.02 -11.06 -1.62
CA ALA A 68 0.07 -11.37 -0.55
C ALA A 68 -1.02 -12.31 -1.09
N GLY A 69 -0.86 -13.61 -0.85
CA GLY A 69 -1.73 -14.64 -1.42
C GLY A 69 -3.18 -14.63 -0.93
N GLN A 70 -3.48 -13.87 0.13
CA GLN A 70 -4.83 -13.69 0.67
C GLN A 70 -5.47 -12.35 0.22
N GLY A 71 -4.73 -11.49 -0.50
CA GLY A 71 -5.17 -10.16 -0.91
C GLY A 71 -4.18 -9.06 -0.47
N LEU A 72 -4.22 -7.92 -1.17
CA LEU A 72 -3.41 -6.73 -0.88
C LEU A 72 -4.30 -5.48 -0.96
N LEU A 73 -4.39 -4.71 0.13
CA LEU A 73 -5.02 -3.38 0.13
C LEU A 73 -3.93 -2.30 -0.04
N VAL A 74 -4.00 -1.56 -1.14
CA VAL A 74 -3.21 -0.34 -1.35
C VAL A 74 -4.19 0.83 -1.36
N SER A 75 -4.07 1.73 -0.39
CA SER A 75 -5.06 2.77 -0.14
C SER A 75 -4.40 4.11 0.15
N THR A 76 -5.03 5.19 -0.32
CA THR A 76 -4.73 6.56 0.07
C THR A 76 -5.75 7.11 1.08
N HIS A 77 -6.71 6.29 1.52
CA HIS A 77 -7.68 6.65 2.54
C HIS A 77 -6.99 6.70 3.90
N LYS A 78 -7.17 7.82 4.60
CA LYS A 78 -6.58 8.04 5.91
C LYS A 78 -7.21 7.13 6.95
N GLN A 79 -6.38 6.46 7.76
CA GLN A 79 -6.78 5.74 8.97
C GLN A 79 -5.97 6.28 10.15
N ASP A 80 -6.61 7.08 11.01
CA ASP A 80 -5.91 7.73 12.13
C ASP A 80 -5.42 6.72 13.16
N ASN A 81 -4.12 6.80 13.48
CA ASN A 81 -3.45 6.02 14.53
C ASN A 81 -3.73 4.51 14.48
N ALA A 82 -3.87 3.94 13.28
CA ALA A 82 -4.18 2.52 13.07
C ALA A 82 -5.38 2.02 13.91
N LYS A 83 -6.40 2.87 14.12
CA LYS A 83 -7.58 2.54 14.94
C LYS A 83 -8.53 1.52 14.32
N GLY A 84 -8.48 1.35 13.00
CA GLY A 84 -9.30 0.38 12.28
C GLY A 84 -8.54 -0.90 12.02
N GLU A 85 -9.22 -1.86 11.38
CA GLU A 85 -8.56 -3.08 10.90
C GLU A 85 -7.56 -2.77 9.79
N HIS A 86 -6.50 -3.57 9.68
CA HIS A 86 -5.45 -3.30 8.70
C HIS A 86 -5.89 -3.51 7.23
N LEU A 87 -7.00 -4.24 7.01
CA LEU A 87 -7.66 -4.39 5.70
C LEU A 87 -9.04 -3.71 5.65
N ASP A 88 -9.27 -2.64 6.42
CA ASP A 88 -10.50 -1.86 6.31
C ASP A 88 -10.61 -1.22 4.91
N ALA A 89 -11.48 -1.80 4.09
CA ALA A 89 -11.72 -1.41 2.71
C ALA A 89 -13.15 -0.88 2.48
N GLU A 90 -13.88 -0.50 3.53
CA GLU A 90 -15.28 -0.06 3.43
C GLU A 90 -15.46 1.16 2.52
N VAL A 91 -14.50 2.10 2.52
CA VAL A 91 -14.54 3.26 1.64
C VAL A 91 -14.43 2.84 0.16
N ALA A 92 -13.44 1.99 -0.16
CA ALA A 92 -13.24 1.49 -1.52
C ALA A 92 -14.43 0.66 -2.00
N LYS A 93 -15.01 -0.17 -1.11
CA LYS A 93 -16.22 -0.95 -1.40
C LYS A 93 -17.40 -0.05 -1.78
N LYS A 94 -17.72 0.97 -0.97
CA LYS A 94 -18.83 1.90 -1.27
C LYS A 94 -18.62 2.62 -2.60
N GLN A 95 -17.38 2.96 -2.93
CA GLN A 95 -17.05 3.56 -4.23
C GLN A 95 -17.35 2.60 -5.39
N LEU A 96 -16.99 1.31 -5.27
CA LEU A 96 -17.27 0.29 -6.28
C LEU A 96 -18.78 0.04 -6.44
N GLU A 97 -19.54 -0.05 -5.33
CA GLU A 97 -21.00 -0.21 -5.34
C GLU A 97 -21.70 1.00 -6.02
N GLY A 98 -21.21 2.21 -5.75
CA GLY A 98 -21.67 3.43 -6.42
C GLY A 98 -21.37 3.43 -7.92
N SER A 99 -20.14 3.07 -8.31
CA SER A 99 -19.75 2.94 -9.72
C SER A 99 -20.58 1.88 -10.46
N GLN A 100 -20.91 0.77 -9.80
CA GLN A 100 -21.79 -0.25 -10.35
C GLN A 100 -23.20 0.29 -10.59
N THR A 101 -23.77 0.99 -9.61
CA THR A 101 -25.10 1.60 -9.73
C THR A 101 -25.16 2.59 -10.89
N ASN A 102 -24.16 3.46 -11.01
CA ASN A 102 -24.06 4.43 -12.09
C ASN A 102 -23.91 3.75 -13.47
N SER A 103 -23.04 2.74 -13.56
CA SER A 103 -22.82 2.00 -14.80
C SER A 103 -24.08 1.27 -15.24
N LYS A 104 -24.85 0.71 -14.29
CA LYS A 104 -26.13 0.07 -14.59
C LYS A 104 -27.13 1.07 -15.17
N ALA A 105 -27.28 2.24 -14.56
CA ALA A 105 -28.18 3.27 -15.07
C ALA A 105 -27.79 3.72 -16.49
N LEU A 106 -26.50 3.87 -16.78
CA LEU A 106 -26.03 4.19 -18.14
C LEU A 106 -26.31 3.08 -19.15
N SER A 107 -26.12 1.82 -18.75
CA SER A 107 -26.42 0.66 -19.59
C SER A 107 -27.91 0.55 -19.91
N ASP A 108 -28.78 0.79 -18.92
CA ASP A 108 -30.24 0.80 -19.12
C ASP A 108 -30.66 1.92 -20.09
N ILE A 109 -30.03 3.10 -20.00
CA ILE A 109 -30.23 4.20 -20.96
C ILE A 109 -29.79 3.77 -22.37
N ALA A 110 -28.60 3.17 -22.51
CA ALA A 110 -28.08 2.70 -23.79
C ALA A 110 -29.01 1.66 -24.44
N LYS A 111 -29.50 0.68 -23.67
CA LYS A 111 -30.51 -0.29 -24.11
C LYS A 111 -31.77 0.38 -24.63
N ASN A 112 -32.28 1.35 -23.89
CA ASN A 112 -33.46 2.11 -24.27
C ASN A 112 -33.24 2.95 -25.55
N GLN A 113 -32.00 3.38 -25.80
CA GLN A 113 -31.59 4.07 -27.03
C GLN A 113 -31.21 3.11 -28.18
N LYS A 114 -31.37 1.79 -28.00
CA LYS A 114 -31.00 0.74 -28.96
C LYS A 114 -29.52 0.78 -29.38
N THR A 115 -28.67 1.24 -28.47
CA THR A 115 -27.21 1.18 -28.59
C THR A 115 -26.67 0.04 -27.74
N ASP A 116 -25.40 -0.32 -27.94
CA ASP A 116 -24.75 -1.41 -27.20
C ASP A 116 -24.76 -1.16 -25.69
N GLU A 117 -24.95 -2.24 -24.93
CA GLU A 117 -24.95 -2.21 -23.47
C GLU A 117 -23.53 -2.20 -22.90
N ILE A 118 -23.41 -1.88 -21.61
CA ILE A 118 -22.13 -2.01 -20.89
C ILE A 118 -21.97 -3.47 -20.46
N GLU A 119 -21.16 -4.23 -21.19
CA GLU A 119 -20.95 -5.67 -20.97
C GLU A 119 -20.19 -6.00 -19.67
N SER A 120 -19.40 -5.07 -19.13
CA SER A 120 -18.54 -5.29 -17.95
C SER A 120 -19.27 -5.15 -16.61
N LEU A 121 -20.60 -5.00 -16.60
CA LEU A 121 -21.38 -4.78 -15.36
C LEU A 121 -21.35 -5.97 -14.41
N GLU A 122 -21.48 -7.18 -14.92
CA GLU A 122 -21.44 -8.39 -14.09
C GLU A 122 -20.02 -8.61 -13.52
N GLN A 123 -18.97 -8.30 -14.30
CA GLN A 123 -17.59 -8.39 -13.82
C GLN A 123 -17.33 -7.44 -12.63
N LEU A 124 -17.87 -6.21 -12.69
CA LEU A 124 -17.73 -5.23 -11.60
C LEU A 124 -18.48 -5.69 -10.34
N LYS A 125 -19.65 -6.29 -10.51
CA LYS A 125 -20.45 -6.86 -9.41
C LYS A 125 -19.73 -8.03 -8.75
N ASP A 126 -19.22 -8.96 -9.56
CA ASP A 126 -18.48 -10.13 -9.09
C ASP A 126 -17.23 -9.69 -8.32
N PHE A 127 -16.52 -8.68 -8.83
CA PHE A 127 -15.36 -8.11 -8.16
C PHE A 127 -15.70 -7.53 -6.78
N ALA A 128 -16.77 -6.73 -6.68
CA ALA A 128 -17.22 -6.18 -5.40
C ALA A 128 -17.61 -7.29 -4.40
N SER A 129 -18.25 -8.37 -4.88
CA SER A 129 -18.60 -9.52 -4.05
C SER A 129 -17.36 -10.30 -3.58
N GLN A 130 -16.36 -10.48 -4.44
CA GLN A 130 -15.10 -11.14 -4.08
C GLN A 130 -14.35 -10.38 -2.97
N ILE A 131 -14.35 -9.04 -3.01
CA ILE A 131 -13.77 -8.22 -1.93
C ILE A 131 -14.44 -8.55 -0.59
N GLN A 132 -15.77 -8.65 -0.54
CA GLN A 132 -16.49 -8.99 0.69
C GLN A 132 -16.10 -10.37 1.22
N GLN A 133 -16.00 -11.36 0.33
CA GLN A 133 -15.60 -12.72 0.71
C GLN A 133 -14.16 -12.75 1.27
N GLN A 134 -13.25 -11.97 0.68
CA GLN A 134 -11.86 -11.89 1.16
C GLN A 134 -11.77 -11.21 2.52
N ILE A 135 -12.51 -10.11 2.74
CA ILE A 135 -12.57 -9.44 4.06
C ILE A 135 -13.13 -10.40 5.12
N ALA A 136 -14.23 -11.09 4.84
CA ALA A 136 -14.81 -12.05 5.78
C ALA A 136 -13.84 -13.21 6.10
N LYS A 137 -13.09 -13.69 5.10
CA LYS A 137 -12.05 -14.71 5.29
C LYS A 137 -10.92 -14.19 6.17
N PHE A 138 -10.53 -12.94 5.97
CA PHE A 138 -9.51 -12.27 6.77
C PHE A 138 -9.93 -12.14 8.23
N GLU A 139 -11.13 -11.60 8.51
CA GLU A 139 -11.67 -11.48 9.86
C GLU A 139 -11.74 -12.83 10.58
N LYS A 140 -12.16 -13.88 9.87
CA LYS A 140 -12.18 -15.25 10.41
C LYS A 140 -10.78 -15.77 10.75
N ALA A 141 -9.74 -15.37 10.02
CA ALA A 141 -8.37 -15.81 10.28
C ALA A 141 -7.72 -15.12 11.49
N LEU A 142 -8.31 -14.04 12.00
CA LEU A 142 -7.86 -13.33 13.21
C LEU A 142 -8.41 -13.93 14.52
N LEU A 143 -9.44 -14.77 14.43
CA LEU A 143 -10.09 -15.47 15.55
C LEU A 143 -9.50 -16.87 15.76
#